data_AF-A0A523ARZ4-F1
#
_entry.id   AF-A0A523ARZ4-F1
#
_cell.length_a   1.000
_cell.length_b   1.000
_cell.length_c   1.000
_cell.angle_alpha   90.00
_cell.angle_beta   90.00
_cell.angle_gamma   90.00
#
_symmetry.space_group_name_H-M   'P 1'
#
loop_
_entity.id
_entity.type
_entity.pdbx_description
1 polymer ?
#
loop_
_entity_poly.entity_id
_entity_poly.type
_entity_poly.pdbx_seq_one_letter_code
_entity_poly.pdbx_strand_id
1 'polypeptide(L)' 'MTLKLGEIKRVLMVARRPTQEEFTEASKVTGLGILVIGVVGFLLMSLGYLILGGA' A
#
# COMPACT_ATOMS: atom_id res chain seq x y z
N MET A 1 -17.78 -19.08 15.88
CA MET A 1 -16.66 -18.27 16.40
C MET A 1 -17.11 -16.82 16.41
N THR A 2 -17.83 -16.41 17.46
CA THR A 2 -18.44 -15.08 17.52
C THR A 2 -17.52 -14.17 18.34
N LEU A 3 -16.67 -13.40 17.67
CA LEU A 3 -15.79 -12.42 18.30
C LEU A 3 -16.65 -11.39 19.05
N LYS A 4 -16.65 -11.46 20.38
CA LYS A 4 -17.31 -10.45 21.23
C LYS A 4 -16.46 -9.18 21.19
N LEU A 5 -17.08 -8.01 21.00
CA LEU A 5 -16.39 -6.71 20.93
C LEU A 5 -15.42 -6.47 22.11
N GLY A 6 -15.72 -7.03 23.29
CA GLY A 6 -14.85 -6.94 24.47
C GLY A 6 -13.48 -7.60 24.32
N GLU A 7 -13.36 -8.68 23.54
CA GLU A 7 -12.08 -9.37 23.32
C GLU A 7 -11.22 -8.63 22.30
N ILE A 8 -11.83 -8.10 21.23
CA ILE A 8 -11.14 -7.25 20.24
C ILE A 8 -10.51 -6.03 20.92
N LYS A 9 -11.23 -5.41 21.87
CA LYS A 9 -10.70 -4.27 22.64
C LYS A 9 -9.43 -4.64 23.41
N ARG A 10 -9.37 -5.82 24.03
CA ARG A 10 -8.16 -6.29 24.74
C ARG A 10 -7.00 -6.53 23.79
N VAL A 11 -7.26 -7.15 22.64
CA VAL A 11 -6.23 -7.39 21.62
C VAL A 11 -5.65 -6.08 21.10
N LEU A 12 -6.49 -5.09 20.78
CA LEU A 12 -6.04 -3.77 20.31
C LEU A 12 -5.28 -2.96 21.38
N MET A 13 -5.53 -3.21 22.67
CA MET A 13 -4.77 -2.59 23.76
C MET A 13 -3.40 -3.24 23.98
N VAL A 14 -3.26 -4.54 23.68
CA VAL A 14 -1.99 -5.27 23.78
C VAL A 14 -1.14 -5.11 22.52
N ALA A 15 -1.77 -4.87 21.36
CA ALA A 15 -1.07 -4.61 20.10
C ALA A 15 -0.19 -3.35 20.19
N ARG A 16 1.06 -3.47 19.73
CA ARG A 16 1.99 -2.34 19.66
C ARG A 16 1.46 -1.30 18.66
N ARG A 17 1.17 -0.09 19.14
CA ARG A 17 0.89 1.04 18.25
C ARG A 17 2.18 1.43 17.54
N PRO A 18 2.20 1.51 16.20
CA PRO A 18 3.39 1.94 15.48
C PRO A 18 3.75 3.36 15.91
N THR A 19 5.03 3.62 16.06
CA THR A 19 5.52 4.99 16.27
C THR A 19 5.44 5.78 14.95
N GLN A 20 5.39 7.11 15.05
CA GLN A 20 5.33 7.97 13.85
C GLN A 20 6.56 7.79 12.95
N GLU A 21 7.72 7.48 13.53
CA GLU A 21 8.96 7.19 12.81
C GLU A 21 8.86 5.90 12.00
N GLU A 22 8.47 4.79 12.65
CA GLU A 22 8.27 3.49 11.98
C GLU A 22 7.22 3.57 10.86
N PHE A 23 6.12 4.29 11.09
CA PHE A 23 5.10 4.50 10.07
C PHE A 23 5.63 5.30 8.88
N THR A 24 6.43 6.34 9.16
CA THR A 24 7.01 7.19 8.12
C THR A 24 8.04 6.43 7.29
N GLU A 25 8.87 5.59 7.91
CA GLU A 25 9.83 4.75 7.18
C GLU A 25 9.12 3.70 6.32
N ALA A 26 8.16 2.97 6.89
CA ALA A 26 7.40 1.95 6.16
C ALA A 26 6.61 2.54 4.99
N SER A 27 5.98 3.70 5.19
CA SER A 27 5.23 4.39 4.13
C SER A 27 6.12 4.94 3.03
N LYS A 28 7.34 5.43 3.33
CA LYS A 28 8.31 5.85 2.32
C LYS A 28 8.74 4.68 1.44
N VAL A 29 9.11 3.54 2.03
CA VAL A 29 9.54 2.35 1.27
C VAL A 29 8.39 1.81 0.41
N THR A 30 7.19 1.71 0.98
CA THR A 30 6.00 1.22 0.27
C THR A 30 5.58 2.18 -0.84
N GLY A 31 5.60 3.49 -0.57
CA GLY A 31 5.27 4.52 -1.56
C GLY A 31 6.23 4.51 -2.74
N LEU A 32 7.52 4.29 -2.48
CA LEU A 32 8.53 4.19 -3.53
C LEU A 32 8.33 2.92 -4.39
N GLY A 33 7.98 1.79 -3.75
CA GLY A 33 7.64 0.55 -4.46
C GLY A 33 6.41 0.68 -5.38
N ILE A 34 5.33 1.29 -4.88
CA ILE A 34 4.11 1.55 -5.67
C ILE A 34 4.42 2.49 -6.84
N LEU A 35 5.21 3.54 -6.61
CA LEU A 35 5.57 4.50 -7.65
C LEU A 35 6.38 3.84 -8.77
N VAL A 36 7.36 3.00 -8.42
CA VAL A 36 8.16 2.27 -9.42
C VAL A 36 7.29 1.33 -10.26
N ILE A 37 6.46 0.50 -9.62
CA ILE A 37 5.59 -0.45 -10.34
C ILE A 37 4.56 0.30 -11.19
N GLY A 38 3.97 1.37 -10.66
CA GLY A 38 3.00 2.21 -11.35
C GLY A 38 3.60 2.91 -12.57
N VAL A 39 4.81 3.45 -12.46
CA VAL A 39 5.52 4.09 -13.59
C VAL A 39 5.86 3.06 -14.66
N VAL A 40 6.33 1.86 -14.29
CA VAL A 40 6.63 0.81 -15.27
C VAL A 40 5.37 0.38 -16.02
N GLY A 41 4.26 0.12 -15.32
CA GLY A 41 2.98 -0.20 -15.95
C GLY A 41 2.44 0.93 -16.81
N PHE A 42 2.56 2.18 -16.33
CA PHE A 42 2.19 3.37 -17.09
C PHE A 42 2.99 3.50 -18.39
N LEU A 43 4.31 3.34 -18.34
CA LEU A 43 5.16 3.41 -19.53
C LEU A 43 4.82 2.32 -20.54
N LEU A 44 4.57 1.08 -20.09
CA LEU A 44 4.14 0.00 -20.98
C LEU A 44 2.81 0.31 -21.65
N MET A 45 1.84 0.84 -20.90
CA MET A 45 0.53 1.21 -21.44
C MET A 45 0.61 2.42 -22.38
N SER A 46 1.38 3.45 -22.02
CA SER A 46 1.58 4.63 -22.85
C SER A 46 2.30 4.30 -24.15
N LEU A 47 3.34 3.48 -24.11
CA LEU A 47 4.05 3.01 -25.31
C LEU A 47 3.17 2.08 -26.15
N GLY A 48 2.44 1.18 -25.50
CA GLY A 48 1.46 0.33 -26.17
C GLY A 48 0.40 1.15 -26.91
N TYR A 49 -0.19 2.15 -26.25
CA TYR A 49 -1.17 3.05 -26.85
C TYR A 49 -0.60 3.87 -28.01
N LEU A 50 0.65 4.32 -27.90
CA LEU A 50 1.34 5.07 -28.96
C LEU A 50 1.67 4.20 -30.19
N ILE A 51 2.09 2.95 -29.96
CA ILE A 51 2.51 2.03 -31.04
C ILE A 51 1.31 1.34 -31.70
N LEU A 52 0.30 0.91 -30.94
CA LEU A 52 -0.90 0.29 -31.51
C LEU A 52 -1.77 1.27 -32.30
N GLY A 53 -1.45 2.57 -32.26
CA GLY A 53 -2.20 3.61 -32.92
C GLY A 53 -3.55 3.79 -32.25
N GLY A 54 -3.63 4.73 -31.29
CA GLY A 54 -4.90 5.16 -30.72
C GLY A 54 -5.85 5.68 -31.79
N ALA A 55 -6.71 4.78 -32.28
CA ALA A 55 -7.93 5.01 -33.04
C ALA A 55 -9.04 4.18 -32.39
#